data_AF-A0A834MTQ4-F1
#
_entry.id   AF-A0A834MTQ4-F1
#
_cell.length_a   1.000
_cell.length_b   1.000
_cell.length_c   1.000
_cell.angle_alpha   90.00
_cell.angle_beta   90.00
_cell.angle_gamma   90.00
#
_symmetry.space_group_name_H-M   'P 1'
#
loop_
_entity.id
_entity.type
_entity.pdbx_description
1 polymer ?
#
loop_
_entity_poly.entity_id
_entity_poly.type
_entity_poly.pdbx_seq_one_letter_code
_entity_poly.pdbx_strand_id
1 'polypeptide(L)'
;MGNIKQFTTILKNWIIPKGSSGVVFIYKLQWNEEYWNEPLTFDPDRFLASEDHSKNFLAFSQAERYYITQSPDLYPIEMLWIDVNKHVKKQELKNINELCARIEGAWCFNYRWDRCIRFIESMPRRYAAVLRNKDVATKY
;
A
#
# COMPACT_ATOMS: atom_id res chain seq x y z
N MET A 1 24.04 -5.19 -5.60
CA MET A 1 23.15 -6.26 -5.13
C MET A 1 23.52 -6.59 -3.69
N GLY A 2 22.60 -6.44 -2.74
CA GLY A 2 22.90 -6.70 -1.33
C GLY A 2 23.06 -8.20 -1.05
N ASN A 3 24.02 -8.57 -0.19
CA ASN A 3 24.21 -9.95 0.26
C ASN A 3 22.96 -10.42 1.01
N ILE A 4 22.23 -11.38 0.45
CA ILE A 4 21.10 -12.02 1.13
C ILE A 4 21.69 -12.88 2.25
N LYS A 5 21.39 -12.53 3.51
CA LYS A 5 21.75 -13.38 4.65
C LYS A 5 20.97 -14.69 4.54
N GLN A 6 21.68 -15.81 4.39
CA GLN A 6 21.11 -17.14 4.41
C GLN A 6 21.54 -17.85 5.69
N PHE A 7 20.60 -18.50 6.38
CA PHE A 7 20.84 -19.27 7.59
C PHE A 7 19.97 -20.53 7.57
N THR A 8 20.41 -21.57 8.29
CA THR A 8 19.56 -22.74 8.58
C THR A 8 18.58 -22.34 9.68
N THR A 9 17.31 -22.70 9.54
CA THR A 9 16.27 -22.36 10.52
C THR A 9 15.34 -23.53 10.77
N ILE A 10 14.54 -23.43 11.83
CA ILE A 10 13.54 -24.44 12.20
C ILE A 10 12.17 -23.80 12.04
N LEU A 11 11.32 -24.39 11.20
CA LEU A 11 9.92 -23.98 11.03
C LEU A 11 9.02 -25.08 11.57
N LYS A 12 8.32 -24.80 12.67
CA LYS A 12 7.61 -25.81 13.46
C LYS A 12 8.56 -26.96 13.84
N ASN A 13 8.40 -28.13 13.23
CA ASN A 13 9.22 -29.32 13.51
C ASN A 13 10.18 -29.67 12.35
N TRP A 14 10.34 -28.77 11.38
CA TRP A 14 11.14 -29.01 10.18
C TRP A 14 12.41 -28.15 10.19
N ILE A 15 13.55 -28.78 9.93
CA ILE A 15 14.82 -28.08 9.71
C ILE A 15 14.89 -27.68 8.25
N ILE A 16 15.02 -26.38 7.98
CA ILE A 16 15.21 -25.82 6.63
C ILE A 16 16.69 -25.44 6.49
N PRO A 17 17.46 -26.18 5.66
CA PRO A 17 18.87 -25.90 5.45
C PRO A 17 19.12 -24.53 4.80
N LYS A 18 20.24 -23.90 5.14
CA LYS A 18 20.76 -22.72 4.45
C LYS A 18 20.83 -22.96 2.93
N GLY A 19 20.35 -21.99 2.14
CA GLY A 19 20.34 -22.06 0.68
C GLY A 19 19.07 -22.67 0.09
N SER A 20 18.14 -23.15 0.93
CA SER A 20 16.82 -23.61 0.47
C SER A 20 15.95 -22.43 0.02
N SER A 21 15.19 -22.63 -1.05
CA SER A 21 14.16 -21.69 -1.51
C SER A 21 12.80 -22.07 -0.95
N GLY A 22 12.11 -21.11 -0.33
CA GLY A 22 10.72 -21.27 0.12
C GLY A 22 9.75 -20.57 -0.85
N VAL A 23 8.62 -21.21 -1.13
CA VAL A 23 7.51 -20.59 -1.86
C VAL A 23 6.32 -20.48 -0.91
N VAL A 24 5.80 -19.27 -0.72
CA VAL A 24 4.61 -19.01 0.07
C VAL A 24 3.42 -18.88 -0.87
N PHE A 25 2.46 -19.79 -0.77
CA PHE A 25 1.22 -19.73 -1.53
C PHE A 25 0.21 -18.82 -0.83
N ILE A 26 0.29 -17.52 -1.11
CA ILE A 26 -0.55 -16.50 -0.47
C ILE A 26 -2.04 -16.81 -0.62
N TYR A 27 -2.49 -17.22 -1.82
CA TYR A 27 -3.89 -17.56 -2.07
C TYR A 27 -4.38 -18.69 -1.14
N LYS A 28 -3.53 -19.69 -0.85
CA LYS A 28 -3.88 -20.82 0.01
C LYS A 28 -4.01 -20.40 1.48
N LEU A 29 -3.23 -19.40 1.89
CA LEU A 29 -3.37 -18.78 3.23
C LEU A 29 -4.64 -17.94 3.32
N GLN A 30 -4.97 -17.19 2.27
CA GLN A 30 -6.17 -16.34 2.20
C GLN A 30 -7.47 -17.15 2.07
N TRP A 31 -7.38 -18.43 1.71
CA TRP A 31 -8.52 -19.35 1.69
C TRP A 31 -8.53 -20.36 2.83
N ASN A 32 -7.68 -20.18 3.84
CA ASN A 32 -7.69 -21.07 4.99
C ASN A 32 -8.90 -20.78 5.90
N GLU A 33 -9.80 -21.76 6.03
CA GLU A 33 -10.99 -21.70 6.87
C GLU A 33 -10.68 -21.50 8.36
N GLU A 34 -9.46 -21.80 8.82
CA GLU A 34 -9.00 -21.49 10.17
C GLU A 34 -8.95 -19.98 10.46
N TYR A 35 -8.73 -19.17 9.41
CA TYR A 35 -8.53 -17.72 9.53
C TYR A 35 -9.60 -16.89 8.83
N TRP A 36 -10.38 -17.50 7.94
CA TRP A 36 -11.36 -16.83 7.10
C TRP A 36 -12.66 -17.62 7.09
N ASN A 37 -13.74 -17.05 7.63
CA ASN A 37 -15.07 -17.65 7.53
C ASN A 37 -15.55 -17.63 6.06
N GLU A 38 -16.03 -18.76 5.55
CA GLU A 38 -16.51 -18.89 4.17
C GLU A 38 -15.54 -18.26 3.13
N PRO A 39 -14.29 -18.75 3.04
CA PRO A 39 -13.21 -18.07 2.31
C PRO A 39 -13.42 -17.97 0.79
N LEU A 40 -14.25 -18.85 0.24
CA LEU A 40 -14.54 -18.91 -1.19
C LEU A 40 -15.71 -17.99 -1.59
N THR A 41 -16.38 -17.38 -0.61
CA THR A 41 -17.49 -16.44 -0.82
C THR A 41 -16.95 -15.01 -0.94
N PHE A 42 -17.29 -14.34 -2.05
CA PHE A 42 -17.04 -12.90 -2.19
C PHE A 42 -17.98 -12.14 -1.28
N ASP A 43 -17.43 -11.61 -0.18
CA ASP A 43 -18.14 -10.79 0.80
C ASP A 43 -17.49 -9.39 0.83
N PRO A 44 -18.17 -8.35 0.31
CA PRO A 44 -17.64 -6.99 0.28
C PRO A 44 -17.53 -6.36 1.68
N ASP A 45 -18.27 -6.86 2.66
CA ASP A 45 -18.33 -6.32 4.03
C ASP A 45 -17.38 -7.04 4.99
N ARG A 46 -16.66 -8.07 4.51
CA ARG A 46 -15.71 -8.89 5.28
C ARG A 46 -14.72 -8.10 6.13
N PHE A 47 -14.29 -6.95 5.63
CA PHE A 47 -13.31 -6.08 6.31
C PHE A 47 -13.95 -4.95 7.13
N LEU A 48 -15.28 -4.83 7.09
CA LEU A 48 -16.07 -3.91 7.91
C LEU A 48 -16.52 -4.57 9.23
N ALA A 49 -16.44 -5.90 9.31
CA ALA A 49 -16.68 -6.65 10.54
C ALA A 49 -15.75 -6.19 11.67
N SER A 50 -16.22 -6.31 12.92
CA SER A 50 -15.43 -5.96 14.12
C SER A 50 -14.23 -6.88 14.36
N GLU A 51 -14.07 -7.94 13.57
CA GLU A 51 -12.95 -8.88 13.68
C GLU A 51 -11.69 -8.30 13.03
N ASP A 52 -10.60 -8.29 13.79
CA ASP A 52 -9.31 -7.81 13.30
C ASP A 52 -8.66 -8.85 12.37
N HIS A 53 -8.80 -8.64 11.07
CA HIS A 53 -8.16 -9.46 10.04
C HIS A 53 -6.73 -9.02 9.66
N SER A 54 -6.16 -8.00 10.33
CA SER A 54 -4.89 -7.38 9.93
C SER A 54 -3.72 -8.38 9.86
N LYS A 55 -3.70 -9.37 10.76
CA LYS A 55 -2.64 -10.38 10.83
C LYS A 55 -2.75 -11.47 9.77
N ASN A 56 -3.94 -11.70 9.22
CA ASN A 56 -4.22 -12.79 8.29
C ASN A 56 -4.30 -12.30 6.84
N PHE A 57 -4.49 -11.00 6.62
CA PHE A 57 -4.54 -10.40 5.30
C PHE A 57 -3.13 -10.13 4.73
N LEU A 58 -2.66 -11.03 3.86
CA LEU A 58 -1.31 -11.01 3.30
C LEU A 58 -1.23 -10.65 1.81
N ALA A 59 -2.26 -9.99 1.25
CA ALA A 59 -2.33 -9.66 -0.18
C ALA A 59 -1.12 -8.84 -0.65
N PHE A 60 -0.61 -7.98 0.22
CA PHE A 60 0.53 -7.09 -0.05
C PHE A 60 1.79 -7.48 0.73
N SER A 61 1.84 -8.71 1.28
CA SER A 61 2.86 -9.20 2.25
C SER A 61 2.85 -8.43 3.58
N GLN A 62 3.54 -8.93 4.61
CA GLN A 62 3.71 -8.26 5.91
C GLN A 62 5.21 -8.00 6.24
N ALA A 63 6.10 -8.17 5.26
CA ALA A 63 7.54 -8.02 5.46
C ALA A 63 7.98 -6.55 5.34
N GLU A 64 9.25 -6.23 5.62
CA GLU A 64 9.82 -4.86 5.43
C GLU A 64 9.52 -4.27 4.03
N ARG A 65 9.32 -5.12 3.01
CA ARG A 65 8.91 -4.70 1.65
C ARG A 65 7.47 -4.19 1.53
N TYR A 66 6.61 -4.48 2.50
CA TYR A 66 5.23 -3.98 2.60
C TYR A 66 5.19 -2.45 2.72
N TYR A 67 6.15 -1.87 3.44
CA TYR A 67 6.18 -0.42 3.68
C TYR A 67 6.64 0.38 2.45
N ILE A 68 7.47 -0.21 1.58
CA ILE A 68 7.83 0.42 0.29
C ILE A 68 6.55 0.68 -0.49
N THR A 69 5.69 -0.33 -0.61
CA THR A 69 4.36 -0.25 -1.24
C THR A 69 3.30 0.42 -0.38
N GLN A 70 3.64 1.17 0.66
CA GLN A 70 2.67 1.98 1.41
C GLN A 70 3.05 3.46 1.42
N SER A 71 4.26 3.79 0.98
CA SER A 71 4.67 5.17 0.86
C SER A 71 3.77 5.88 -0.15
N PRO A 72 3.08 6.98 0.22
CA PRO A 72 2.32 7.81 -0.71
C PRO A 72 3.17 8.22 -1.92
N ASP A 73 4.50 8.33 -1.72
CA ASP A 73 5.50 8.64 -2.72
C ASP A 73 5.50 7.70 -3.92
N LEU A 74 5.01 6.48 -3.75
CA LEU A 74 5.02 5.46 -4.80
C LEU A 74 3.66 5.26 -5.45
N TYR A 75 2.62 5.94 -4.98
CA TYR A 75 1.28 5.91 -5.55
C TYR A 75 0.91 7.25 -6.18
N PRO A 76 0.92 7.33 -7.53
CA PRO A 76 0.52 8.56 -8.23
C PRO A 76 -0.87 9.07 -7.81
N ILE A 77 -1.80 8.17 -7.49
CA ILE A 77 -3.15 8.55 -7.05
C ILE A 77 -3.18 9.19 -5.65
N GLU A 78 -2.35 8.72 -4.72
CA GLU A 78 -2.22 9.33 -3.38
C GLU A 78 -1.61 10.74 -3.47
N MET A 79 -0.67 10.93 -4.39
CA MET A 79 -0.10 12.26 -4.66
C MET A 79 -1.14 13.23 -5.22
N LEU A 80 -2.00 12.77 -6.13
CA LEU A 80 -3.11 13.57 -6.65
C LEU A 80 -4.10 13.93 -5.53
N TRP A 81 -4.40 12.99 -4.63
CA TRP A 81 -5.23 13.25 -3.45
C TRP A 81 -4.62 14.29 -2.51
N ILE A 82 -3.30 14.28 -2.29
CA ILE A 82 -2.61 15.32 -1.50
C ILE A 82 -2.76 16.69 -2.15
N ASP A 83 -2.61 16.79 -3.47
CA ASP A 83 -2.79 18.04 -4.21
C ASP A 83 -4.23 18.56 -4.10
N VAL A 84 -5.22 17.66 -4.24
CA VAL A 84 -6.64 17.98 -4.06
C VAL A 84 -6.92 18.44 -2.63
N ASN A 85 -6.42 17.72 -1.62
CA ASN A 85 -6.57 18.10 -0.22
C ASN A 85 -5.94 19.47 0.09
N LYS A 86 -4.75 19.76 -0.47
CA LYS A 86 -4.12 21.09 -0.37
C LYS A 86 -4.93 22.17 -1.06
N HIS A 87 -5.66 21.86 -2.13
CA HIS A 87 -6.52 22.80 -2.83
C HIS A 87 -7.83 23.07 -2.06
N VAL A 88 -8.42 22.03 -1.48
CA VAL A 88 -9.67 22.09 -0.71
C VAL A 88 -9.48 22.78 0.65
N LYS A 89 -8.38 22.50 1.37
CA LYS A 89 -8.11 23.07 2.71
C LYS A 89 -7.89 24.59 2.76
N LYS A 90 -7.77 25.26 1.61
CA LYS A 90 -7.47 26.70 1.56
C LYS A 90 -8.66 27.60 1.89
N GLN A 91 -9.88 27.06 2.02
CA GLN A 91 -11.09 27.87 2.20
C GLN A 91 -12.08 27.19 3.15
N GLU A 92 -12.81 28.00 3.92
CA GLU A 92 -13.96 27.53 4.71
C GLU A 92 -15.15 27.28 3.78
N LEU A 93 -15.63 26.05 3.73
CA LEU A 93 -16.75 25.63 2.89
C LEU A 93 -18.02 25.54 3.73
N LYS A 94 -19.14 26.07 3.23
CA LYS A 94 -20.39 26.18 3.99
C LYS A 94 -21.44 25.13 3.60
N ASN A 95 -21.26 24.44 2.47
CA ASN A 95 -22.22 23.47 1.94
C ASN A 95 -21.53 22.28 1.24
N ILE A 96 -22.13 21.10 1.31
CA ILE A 96 -21.70 19.86 0.64
C ILE A 96 -21.62 20.04 -0.87
N ASN A 97 -22.60 20.72 -1.50
CA ASN A 97 -22.59 20.92 -2.95
C ASN A 97 -21.37 21.75 -3.41
N GLU A 98 -20.96 22.73 -2.61
CA GLU A 98 -19.78 23.55 -2.86
C GLU A 98 -18.49 22.74 -2.67
N LEU A 99 -18.46 21.86 -1.66
CA LEU A 99 -17.37 20.91 -1.45
C LEU A 99 -17.22 19.94 -2.62
N CYS A 100 -18.32 19.34 -3.10
CA CYS A 100 -18.32 18.42 -4.24
C CYS A 100 -17.80 19.12 -5.50
N ALA A 101 -18.36 20.28 -5.86
CA ALA A 101 -17.92 21.04 -7.03
C ALA A 101 -16.44 21.45 -6.93
N ARG A 102 -15.96 21.77 -5.71
CA ARG A 102 -14.55 22.10 -5.48
C ARG A 102 -13.63 20.90 -5.62
N ILE A 103 -14.00 19.75 -5.07
CA ILE A 103 -13.24 18.50 -5.20
C ILE A 103 -13.14 18.14 -6.67
N GLU A 104 -14.26 18.18 -7.41
CA GLU A 104 -14.29 17.91 -8.85
C GLU A 104 -13.40 18.89 -9.63
N GLY A 105 -13.52 20.20 -9.35
CA GLY A 105 -12.68 21.21 -9.99
C GLY A 105 -11.19 21.03 -9.70
N ALA A 106 -10.82 20.75 -8.44
CA ALA A 106 -9.45 20.48 -8.03
C ALA A 106 -8.93 19.18 -8.66
N TRP A 107 -9.75 18.14 -8.72
CA TRP A 107 -9.40 16.86 -9.34
C TRP A 107 -9.13 17.05 -10.83
N CYS A 108 -10.05 17.66 -11.57
CA CYS A 108 -9.90 17.95 -13.00
C CYS A 108 -8.68 18.82 -13.29
N PHE A 109 -8.39 19.81 -12.44
CA PHE A 109 -7.20 20.64 -12.58
C PHE A 109 -5.90 19.85 -12.37
N ASN A 110 -5.86 18.95 -11.38
CA ASN A 110 -4.66 18.18 -11.04
C ASN A 110 -4.45 16.94 -11.92
N TYR A 111 -5.52 16.33 -12.45
CA TYR A 111 -5.49 15.11 -13.28
C TYR A 111 -4.98 15.34 -14.72
N ARG A 112 -4.38 16.50 -15.01
CA ARG A 112 -3.83 16.77 -16.34
C ARG A 112 -2.70 15.78 -16.68
N TRP A 113 -2.67 15.35 -17.95
CA TRP A 113 -1.66 14.43 -18.47
C TRP A 113 -0.21 14.84 -18.12
N ASP A 114 0.11 16.13 -18.23
CA ASP A 114 1.44 16.65 -17.90
C ASP A 114 1.82 16.45 -16.42
N ARG A 115 0.85 16.49 -15.51
CA ARG A 115 1.07 16.22 -14.08
C ARG A 115 1.33 14.73 -13.85
N CYS A 116 0.54 13.86 -14.47
CA CYS A 116 0.71 12.41 -14.38
C CYS A 116 2.09 11.96 -14.89
N ILE A 117 2.55 12.51 -16.03
CA ILE A 117 3.89 12.23 -16.56
C ILE A 117 4.99 12.65 -15.59
N ARG A 118 4.93 13.87 -15.03
CA ARG A 118 5.93 14.32 -14.03
C ARG A 118 5.99 13.41 -12.80
N PHE A 119 4.86 12.83 -12.38
CA PHE A 119 4.87 11.85 -11.29
C PHE A 119 5.60 10.58 -11.68
N ILE A 120 5.33 10.03 -12.87
CA ILE A 120 6.01 8.84 -13.38
C ILE A 120 7.53 9.11 -13.50
N GLU A 121 7.92 10.23 -14.12
CA GLU A 121 9.33 10.60 -14.30
C GLU A 121 10.06 10.81 -12.98
N SER A 122 9.37 11.26 -11.93
CA SER A 122 9.96 11.44 -10.60
C SER A 122 10.06 10.16 -9.76
N MET A 123 9.45 9.04 -10.20
CA MET A 123 9.44 7.77 -9.45
C MET A 123 10.84 7.25 -9.09
N PRO A 124 11.85 7.21 -9.99
CA PRO A 124 13.16 6.67 -9.64
C PRO A 124 13.83 7.42 -8.48
N ARG A 125 13.71 8.75 -8.45
CA ARG A 125 14.26 9.60 -7.38
C ARG A 125 13.51 9.40 -6.05
N ARG A 126 12.18 9.30 -6.11
CA ARG A 126 11.32 9.05 -4.93
C ARG A 126 11.60 7.67 -4.33
N TYR A 127 11.70 6.65 -5.17
CA TYR A 127 12.10 5.30 -4.77
C TYR A 127 13.46 5.28 -4.06
N ALA A 128 14.45 5.97 -4.63
CA ALA A 128 15.76 6.10 -3.98
C ALA A 128 15.68 6.83 -2.62
N ALA A 129 14.75 7.78 -2.44
CA ALA A 129 14.55 8.46 -1.17
C ALA A 129 13.88 7.56 -0.12
N VAL A 130 12.86 6.79 -0.51
CA VAL A 130 12.19 5.81 0.37
C VAL A 130 13.19 4.75 0.85
N LEU A 131 14.01 4.20 -0.06
CA LEU A 131 15.06 3.24 0.30
C LEU A 131 16.09 3.82 1.29
N ARG A 132 16.45 5.11 1.15
CA ARG A 132 17.38 5.79 2.08
C ARG A 132 16.76 6.00 3.46
N ASN A 133 15.45 6.28 3.51
CA ASN A 133 14.74 6.56 4.75
C ASN A 133 14.22 5.31 5.48
N LYS A 134 14.63 4.09 5.04
CA LYS A 134 14.19 2.82 5.62
C LYS A 134 12.68 2.76 5.78
N ASP A 135 11.96 3.14 4.73
CA ASP A 135 10.51 3.02 4.64
C ASP A 135 9.70 3.94 5.57
N VAL A 136 10.35 4.95 6.17
CA VAL A 136 9.67 6.06 6.86
C VAL A 136 9.23 7.12 5.84
N ALA A 137 8.08 7.75 6.08
CA ALA A 137 7.54 8.84 5.26
C ALA A 137 8.63 9.86 4.91
N THR A 138 8.81 10.14 3.62
CA THR A 138 9.66 11.24 3.20
C THR A 138 8.93 12.56 3.52
N LYS A 139 9.67 13.62 3.87
CA LYS A 139 9.06 14.91 4.21
C LYS A 139 8.29 15.47 3.01
N TYR A 140 7.06 15.94 3.26
CA TYR A 140 6.15 16.60 2.32
C TYR A 140 5.77 18.01 2.76
#